data_AF-Q4U186-F1
#
_entry.id   AF-Q4U186-F1
#
_cell.length_a   1.000
_cell.length_b   1.000
_cell.length_c   1.000
_cell.angle_alpha   90.00
_cell.angle_beta   90.00
_cell.angle_gamma   90.00
#
_symmetry.space_group_name_H-M   'P 1'
#
loop_
_entity.id
_entity.type
_entity.pdbx_description
1 polymer ?
#
loop_
_entity_poly.entity_id
_entity_poly.type
_entity_poly.pdbx_seq_one_letter_code
_entity_poly.pdbx_strand_id
1 'polypeptide(L)'
;VLSSANELSREAGADAPYDIRVVARGGRSVRTSTGISLSTQPLAPIDAPADTVIVAGGAGVDAAARCADTLAWLRAHARQARRVVSICNGAFLLAACGLLDGRRAVTHWQCCDALARRHPRVRVEHAPIFVQDGPIWTSAGVTAGIDLCLRLVSNDCGHTLALALARYLVVFLVRPGSQAQFS
;
A
#
# COMPACT_ATOMS: atom_id res chain seq x y z
N VAL A 1 7.61 7.69 5.09
CA VAL A 1 6.41 7.83 5.96
C VAL A 1 6.51 6.92 7.17
N LEU A 2 6.37 5.59 7.05
CA LEU A 2 6.39 4.69 8.22
C LEU A 2 7.73 4.72 8.98
N SER A 3 8.87 4.74 8.27
CA SER A 3 10.20 4.91 8.91
C SER A 3 10.31 6.24 9.65
N SER A 4 9.86 7.33 9.03
CA SER A 4 9.84 8.65 9.66
C SER A 4 8.90 8.71 10.87
N ALA A 5 7.81 7.93 10.88
CA ALA A 5 6.97 7.78 12.06
C ALA A 5 7.74 7.12 13.22
N ASN A 6 8.57 6.12 12.93
CA ASN A 6 9.45 5.50 13.91
C ASN A 6 10.48 6.48 14.47
N GLU A 7 11.09 7.29 13.61
CA GLU A 7 12.05 8.32 14.00
C GLU A 7 11.41 9.32 14.97
N LEU A 8 10.25 9.89 14.59
CA LEU A 8 9.52 10.85 15.43
C LEU A 8 9.03 10.24 16.75
N SER A 9 8.58 8.99 16.75
CA SER A 9 8.22 8.31 18.01
C SER A 9 9.40 8.18 18.96
N ARG A 10 10.58 7.82 18.42
CA ARG A 10 11.80 7.68 19.24
C ARG A 10 12.28 9.03 19.77
N GLU A 11 12.21 10.09 18.97
CA GLU A 11 12.51 11.46 19.40
C GLU A 11 11.59 11.92 20.54
N ALA A 12 10.34 11.45 20.55
CA ALA A 12 9.38 11.69 21.62
C ALA A 12 9.54 10.75 22.85
N GLY A 13 10.58 9.90 22.87
CA GLY A 13 10.84 8.97 23.97
C GLY A 13 9.94 7.74 24.00
N ALA A 14 9.26 7.42 22.90
CA ALA A 14 8.41 6.24 22.75
C ALA A 14 9.04 5.17 21.85
N ASP A 15 8.51 3.95 21.93
CA ASP A 15 8.94 2.86 21.05
C ASP A 15 8.55 3.10 19.58
N ALA A 16 9.28 2.47 18.68
CA ALA A 16 8.98 2.51 17.25
C ALA A 16 7.68 1.73 16.95
N PRO A 17 6.64 2.36 16.37
CA PRO A 17 5.35 1.70 16.13
C PRO A 17 5.37 0.67 14.99
N TYR A 18 6.38 0.69 14.10
CA TYR A 18 6.45 -0.22 12.96
C TYR A 18 7.75 -1.01 12.90
N ASP A 19 7.66 -2.34 12.78
CA ASP A 19 8.71 -3.17 12.22
C ASP A 19 8.52 -3.25 10.69
N ILE A 20 9.46 -2.69 9.93
CA ILE A 20 9.33 -2.52 8.48
C ILE A 20 10.24 -3.51 7.76
N ARG A 21 9.63 -4.40 6.96
CA ARG A 21 10.35 -5.36 6.13
C ARG A 21 10.04 -5.13 4.66
N VAL A 22 11.09 -4.95 3.86
CA VAL A 22 10.98 -4.91 2.40
C VAL A 22 11.24 -6.33 1.89
N VAL A 23 10.23 -6.95 1.28
CA VAL A 23 10.32 -8.35 0.84
C VAL A 23 10.17 -8.48 -0.67
N ALA A 24 10.84 -9.47 -1.26
CA ALA A 24 10.65 -9.87 -2.63
C ALA A 24 10.86 -11.38 -2.81
N ARG A 25 10.35 -11.92 -3.93
CA ARG A 25 10.52 -13.34 -4.25
C ARG A 25 12.00 -13.70 -4.35
N GLY A 26 12.43 -14.64 -3.51
CA GLY A 26 13.82 -15.11 -3.41
C GLY A 26 14.78 -14.16 -2.70
N GLY A 27 14.31 -13.04 -2.10
CA GLY A 27 15.15 -12.13 -1.31
C GLY A 27 16.27 -11.45 -2.09
N ARG A 28 16.12 -11.35 -3.41
CA ARG A 28 17.11 -10.71 -4.28
C ARG A 28 16.88 -9.21 -4.33
N SER A 29 17.93 -8.46 -4.64
CA SER A 29 17.77 -7.03 -4.90
C SER A 29 16.79 -6.80 -6.06
N VAL A 30 15.90 -5.82 -5.89
CA VAL A 30 14.90 -5.44 -6.89
C VAL A 30 15.20 -4.05 -7.41
N ARG A 31 15.39 -3.93 -8.73
CA ARG A 31 15.59 -2.63 -9.38
C ARG A 31 14.24 -1.92 -9.56
N THR A 32 14.15 -0.68 -9.09
CA THR A 32 12.98 0.18 -9.26
C THR A 32 12.93 0.78 -10.67
N SER A 33 11.80 1.39 -11.04
CA SER A 33 11.67 2.12 -12.30
C SER A 33 12.58 3.36 -12.40
N THR A 34 13.12 3.86 -11.29
CA THR A 34 14.06 5.00 -11.25
C THR A 34 15.52 4.55 -11.33
N GLY A 35 15.77 3.24 -11.45
CA GLY A 35 17.11 2.68 -11.57
C GLY A 35 17.83 2.41 -10.25
N ILE A 36 17.19 2.73 -9.12
CA ILE A 36 17.67 2.41 -7.77
C ILE A 36 17.42 0.93 -7.48
N SER A 37 18.37 0.26 -6.83
CA SER A 37 18.21 -1.12 -6.38
C SER A 37 17.85 -1.16 -4.90
N LEU A 38 16.74 -1.81 -4.57
CA LEU A 38 16.32 -2.04 -3.19
C LEU A 38 16.89 -3.36 -2.70
N SER A 39 17.47 -3.36 -1.50
CA SER A 39 17.77 -4.60 -0.76
C SER A 39 16.46 -5.17 -0.22
N THR A 40 16.28 -6.49 -0.33
CA THR A 40 15.04 -7.15 0.10
C THR A 40 15.33 -8.41 0.89
N GLN A 41 14.38 -8.79 1.73
CA GLN A 41 14.31 -10.09 2.36
C GLN A 41 13.46 -11.05 1.51
N PRO A 42 13.60 -12.37 1.65
CA PRO A 42 12.66 -13.31 1.02
C PRO A 42 11.24 -13.05 1.52
N LEU A 43 10.26 -13.43 0.69
CA LEU A 43 8.86 -13.49 1.11
C LEU A 43 8.74 -14.33 2.39
N ALA A 44 8.13 -13.76 3.42
CA ALA A 44 8.03 -14.39 4.74
C ALA A 44 7.25 -15.71 4.68
N PRO A 45 7.58 -16.70 5.51
CA PRO A 45 6.73 -17.87 5.68
C PRO A 45 5.41 -17.49 6.37
N ILE A 46 4.39 -18.33 6.22
CA ILE A 46 3.01 -18.04 6.67
C ILE A 46 2.84 -18.02 8.20
N ASP A 47 3.82 -18.52 8.94
CA ASP A 47 3.90 -18.50 10.40
C ASP A 47 4.58 -17.24 10.94
N ALA A 48 5.07 -16.36 10.05
CA ALA A 48 5.55 -15.03 10.37
C ALA A 48 4.55 -13.96 9.87
N PRO A 49 3.37 -13.83 10.51
CA PRO A 49 2.32 -12.92 10.06
C PRO A 49 2.80 -11.47 10.11
N ALA A 50 2.26 -10.66 9.21
CA ALA A 50 2.43 -9.21 9.21
C ALA A 50 1.09 -8.54 9.48
N ASP A 51 1.06 -7.54 10.37
CA ASP A 51 -0.16 -6.77 10.64
C ASP A 51 -0.65 -6.01 9.41
N THR A 52 0.27 -5.54 8.57
CA THR A 52 -0.04 -4.79 7.35
C THR A 52 0.80 -5.30 6.19
N VAL A 53 0.14 -5.73 5.10
CA VAL A 53 0.81 -6.06 3.84
C VAL A 53 0.64 -4.90 2.87
N ILE A 54 1.73 -4.30 2.40
CA ILE A 54 1.70 -3.20 1.43
C ILE A 54 2.19 -3.68 0.08
N VAL A 55 1.34 -3.59 -0.94
CA VAL A 55 1.66 -3.91 -2.33
C VAL A 55 1.91 -2.61 -3.10
N ALA A 56 3.18 -2.33 -3.35
CA ALA A 56 3.59 -1.20 -4.16
C ALA A 56 3.32 -1.45 -5.65
N GLY A 57 2.96 -0.38 -6.36
CA GLY A 57 2.88 -0.38 -7.81
C GLY A 57 4.25 -0.31 -8.50
N GLY A 58 4.25 -0.20 -9.83
CA GLY A 58 5.43 -0.06 -10.66
C GLY A 58 5.34 -0.85 -11.97
N ALA A 59 6.42 -0.81 -12.76
CA ALA A 59 6.49 -1.48 -14.05
C ALA A 59 6.42 -3.02 -13.96
N GLY A 60 6.81 -3.60 -12.82
CA GLY A 60 6.78 -5.05 -12.59
C GLY A 60 5.41 -5.65 -12.26
N VAL A 61 4.37 -4.82 -12.11
CA VAL A 61 3.03 -5.25 -11.65
C VAL A 61 2.42 -6.30 -12.56
N ASP A 62 2.47 -6.12 -13.89
CA ASP A 62 1.87 -7.08 -14.83
C ASP A 62 2.52 -8.48 -14.71
N ALA A 63 3.85 -8.53 -14.55
CA ALA A 63 4.56 -9.80 -14.36
C ALA A 63 4.23 -10.44 -13.01
N ALA A 64 4.18 -9.65 -11.94
CA ALA A 64 3.86 -10.12 -10.61
C ALA A 64 2.39 -10.61 -10.49
N ALA A 65 1.45 -9.95 -11.20
CA ALA A 65 0.06 -10.34 -11.28
C ALA A 65 -0.16 -11.68 -12.03
N ARG A 66 0.84 -12.19 -12.75
CA ARG A 66 0.83 -13.52 -13.38
C ARG A 66 1.62 -14.57 -12.61
N CYS A 67 2.30 -14.19 -11.53
CA CYS A 67 3.13 -15.11 -10.75
C CYS A 67 2.29 -15.83 -9.69
N ALA A 68 2.03 -17.12 -9.91
CA ALA A 68 1.24 -17.95 -9.01
C ALA A 68 1.73 -17.91 -7.55
N ASP A 69 3.05 -18.02 -7.33
CA ASP A 69 3.66 -18.00 -5.99
C ASP A 69 3.41 -16.68 -5.28
N THR A 70 3.60 -15.55 -5.98
CA THR A 70 3.35 -14.21 -5.41
C THR A 70 1.88 -14.03 -5.05
N LEU A 71 0.96 -14.47 -5.92
CA LEU A 71 -0.48 -14.38 -5.63
C LEU A 71 -0.88 -15.31 -4.49
N ALA A 72 -0.35 -16.53 -4.42
CA ALA A 72 -0.62 -17.48 -3.35
C ALA A 72 -0.11 -16.94 -2.00
N TRP A 73 1.13 -16.42 -1.98
CA TRP A 73 1.71 -15.78 -0.81
C TRP A 73 0.84 -14.62 -0.30
N LEU A 74 0.43 -13.74 -1.22
CA LEU A 74 -0.40 -12.59 -0.90
C LEU A 74 -1.77 -13.00 -0.34
N ARG A 75 -2.44 -13.99 -0.92
CA ARG A 75 -3.72 -14.51 -0.38
C ARG A 75 -3.55 -15.07 1.02
N ALA A 76 -2.48 -15.82 1.26
CA ALA A 76 -2.24 -16.45 2.55
C ALA A 76 -2.00 -15.39 3.64
N HIS A 77 -1.14 -14.42 3.38
CA HIS A 77 -0.82 -13.35 4.34
C HIS A 77 -2.00 -12.38 4.53
N ALA A 78 -2.79 -12.12 3.48
CA ALA A 78 -3.98 -11.30 3.59
C ALA A 78 -5.04 -11.85 4.54
N ARG A 79 -5.08 -13.17 4.78
CA ARG A 79 -6.02 -13.78 5.74
C ARG A 79 -5.62 -13.57 7.21
N GLN A 80 -4.34 -13.33 7.46
CA GLN A 80 -3.80 -13.14 8.80
C GLN A 80 -3.54 -11.67 9.12
N ALA A 81 -3.30 -10.84 8.09
CA ALA A 81 -3.04 -9.43 8.26
C ALA A 81 -4.28 -8.69 8.74
N ARG A 82 -4.09 -7.72 9.64
CA ARG A 82 -5.14 -6.77 10.05
C ARG A 82 -5.66 -5.98 8.85
N ARG A 83 -4.79 -5.69 7.88
CA ARG A 83 -5.15 -5.01 6.62
C ARG A 83 -4.16 -5.27 5.49
N VAL A 84 -4.65 -5.11 4.26
CA VAL A 84 -3.85 -5.14 3.03
C VAL A 84 -3.98 -3.80 2.32
N VAL A 85 -2.85 -3.24 1.94
CA VAL A 85 -2.73 -1.93 1.31
C VAL A 85 -2.22 -2.09 -0.11
N SER A 86 -2.76 -1.35 -1.07
CA SER A 86 -2.13 -1.20 -2.40
C SER A 86 -1.89 0.25 -2.74
N ILE A 87 -0.74 0.53 -3.32
CA ILE A 87 -0.40 1.87 -3.84
C ILE A 87 -0.35 1.81 -5.36
N CYS A 88 -0.95 2.80 -6.04
CA CYS A 88 -0.90 2.94 -7.49
C CYS A 88 -1.48 1.70 -8.19
N ASN A 89 -0.82 1.19 -9.23
CA ASN A 89 -1.22 -0.04 -9.92
C ASN A 89 -0.91 -1.32 -9.14
N GLY A 90 -0.46 -1.26 -7.88
CA GLY A 90 -0.39 -2.43 -6.99
C GLY A 90 -1.76 -3.10 -6.79
N ALA A 91 -2.85 -2.36 -6.99
CA ALA A 91 -4.22 -2.86 -6.95
C ALA A 91 -4.48 -4.03 -7.92
N PHE A 92 -3.74 -4.13 -9.03
CA PHE A 92 -3.87 -5.24 -9.97
C PHE A 92 -3.47 -6.59 -9.35
N LEU A 93 -2.50 -6.62 -8.43
CA LEU A 93 -2.14 -7.85 -7.72
C LEU A 93 -3.25 -8.26 -6.75
N LEU A 94 -3.83 -7.28 -6.03
CA LEU A 94 -4.95 -7.54 -5.13
C LEU A 94 -6.16 -8.06 -5.92
N ALA A 95 -6.44 -7.49 -7.09
CA ALA A 95 -7.49 -7.94 -7.98
C ALA A 95 -7.22 -9.33 -8.57
N ALA A 96 -5.99 -9.59 -9.05
CA ALA A 96 -5.60 -10.88 -9.62
C ALA A 96 -5.66 -12.02 -8.60
N CYS A 97 -5.46 -11.73 -7.32
CA CYS A 97 -5.63 -12.71 -6.26
C CYS A 97 -7.05 -12.77 -5.66
N GLY A 98 -7.99 -11.96 -6.16
CA GLY A 98 -9.41 -11.97 -5.74
C GLY A 98 -9.69 -11.18 -4.45
N LEU A 99 -8.70 -10.49 -3.87
CA LEU A 99 -8.90 -9.70 -2.64
C LEU A 99 -9.81 -8.47 -2.86
N LEU A 100 -9.94 -8.00 -4.10
CA LEU A 100 -10.81 -6.88 -4.47
C LEU A 100 -12.18 -7.29 -5.01
N ASP A 101 -12.49 -8.59 -5.10
CA ASP A 101 -13.77 -9.04 -5.62
C ASP A 101 -14.93 -8.54 -4.75
N GLY A 102 -15.87 -7.79 -5.36
CA GLY A 102 -17.02 -7.18 -4.70
C GLY A 102 -16.71 -5.92 -3.90
N ARG A 103 -15.44 -5.48 -3.83
CA ARG A 103 -14.98 -4.33 -3.03
C ARG A 103 -14.81 -3.08 -3.85
N ARG A 104 -14.89 -1.94 -3.16
CA ARG A 104 -14.48 -0.63 -3.66
C ARG A 104 -12.96 -0.55 -3.67
N ALA A 105 -12.39 -0.03 -4.74
CA ALA A 105 -10.96 0.16 -4.85
C ALA A 105 -10.64 1.34 -5.76
N VAL A 106 -9.48 1.95 -5.53
CA VAL A 106 -8.90 2.94 -6.42
C VAL A 106 -7.49 2.53 -6.82
N THR A 107 -7.09 2.94 -8.01
CA THR A 107 -5.73 2.81 -8.53
C THR A 107 -5.30 4.13 -9.16
N HIS A 108 -4.12 4.18 -9.74
CA HIS A 108 -3.68 5.35 -10.50
C HIS A 108 -4.69 5.68 -11.60
N TRP A 109 -5.03 6.95 -11.80
CA TRP A 109 -6.07 7.38 -12.75
C TRP A 109 -5.92 6.75 -14.14
N GLN A 110 -4.71 6.73 -14.69
CA GLN A 110 -4.39 6.11 -16.00
C GLN A 110 -4.72 4.61 -16.06
N CYS A 111 -4.81 3.94 -14.92
CA CYS A 111 -5.01 2.52 -14.81
C CYS A 111 -6.43 2.14 -14.37
N CYS A 112 -7.30 3.11 -14.03
CA CYS A 112 -8.64 2.81 -13.52
C CYS A 112 -9.48 2.04 -14.54
N ASP A 113 -9.55 2.52 -15.80
CA ASP A 113 -10.30 1.82 -16.85
C ASP A 113 -9.73 0.42 -17.13
N ALA A 114 -8.41 0.28 -17.10
CA ALA A 114 -7.75 -1.00 -17.32
C ALA A 114 -8.04 -2.00 -16.19
N LEU A 115 -8.07 -1.53 -14.93
CA LEU A 115 -8.42 -2.35 -13.78
C LEU A 115 -9.88 -2.80 -13.85
N ALA A 116 -10.79 -1.87 -14.16
CA ALA A 116 -12.22 -2.16 -14.28
C ALA A 116 -12.51 -3.19 -15.40
N ARG A 117 -11.87 -3.04 -16.57
CA ARG A 117 -12.02 -3.99 -17.68
C ARG A 117 -11.47 -5.38 -17.35
N ARG A 118 -10.28 -5.46 -16.72
CA ARG A 118 -9.61 -6.74 -16.44
C ARG A 118 -10.22 -7.48 -15.25
N HIS A 119 -10.82 -6.76 -14.31
CA HIS A 119 -11.38 -7.31 -13.08
C HIS A 119 -12.78 -6.74 -12.82
N PRO A 120 -13.82 -7.19 -13.56
CA PRO A 120 -15.16 -6.59 -13.53
C PRO A 120 -15.90 -6.75 -12.20
N ARG A 121 -15.41 -7.60 -11.29
CA ARG A 121 -15.95 -7.74 -9.93
C ARG A 121 -15.46 -6.65 -8.98
N VAL A 122 -14.46 -5.86 -9.36
CA VAL A 122 -13.94 -4.74 -8.57
C VAL A 122 -14.77 -3.49 -8.86
N ARG A 123 -15.25 -2.82 -7.81
CA ARG A 123 -15.92 -1.52 -7.93
C ARG A 123 -14.85 -0.42 -7.98
N VAL A 124 -14.32 -0.15 -9.16
CA VAL A 124 -13.25 0.85 -9.35
C VAL A 124 -13.81 2.26 -9.22
N GLU A 125 -13.24 3.05 -8.31
CA GLU A 125 -13.57 4.47 -8.14
C GLU A 125 -12.49 5.35 -8.78
N HIS A 126 -12.92 6.27 -9.65
CA HIS A 126 -12.02 7.12 -10.43
C HIS A 126 -11.65 8.42 -9.71
N ALA A 127 -12.56 8.94 -8.88
CA ALA A 127 -12.39 10.24 -8.24
C ALA A 127 -11.44 10.20 -7.03
N PRO A 128 -11.62 9.31 -6.03
CA PRO A 128 -10.85 9.37 -4.79
C PRO A 128 -9.35 9.24 -4.98
N ILE A 129 -8.56 9.84 -4.08
CA ILE A 129 -7.11 9.58 -4.00
C ILE A 129 -6.80 8.31 -3.21
N PHE A 130 -7.66 7.92 -2.26
CA PHE A 130 -7.60 6.61 -1.62
C PHE A 130 -8.98 6.16 -1.15
N VAL A 131 -9.16 4.85 -1.00
CA VAL A 131 -10.37 4.21 -0.49
C VAL A 131 -9.98 3.21 0.58
N GLN A 132 -10.76 3.19 1.67
CA GLN A 132 -10.75 2.16 2.69
C GLN A 132 -12.07 1.38 2.59
N ASP A 133 -11.99 0.10 2.22
CA ASP A 133 -13.11 -0.86 2.21
C ASP A 133 -12.78 -2.02 3.17
N GLY A 134 -13.20 -1.85 4.44
CA GLY A 134 -12.89 -2.80 5.51
C GLY A 134 -11.37 -2.96 5.71
N PRO A 135 -10.82 -4.19 5.59
CA PRO A 135 -9.39 -4.44 5.74
C PRO A 135 -8.58 -4.13 4.47
N ILE A 136 -9.21 -3.72 3.36
CA ILE A 136 -8.50 -3.42 2.11
C ILE A 136 -8.44 -1.91 1.86
N TRP A 137 -7.24 -1.38 1.71
CA TRP A 137 -6.97 0.05 1.59
C TRP A 137 -6.19 0.28 0.30
N THR A 138 -6.70 1.10 -0.60
CA THR A 138 -6.08 1.30 -1.91
C THR A 138 -5.89 2.78 -2.17
N SER A 139 -4.73 3.19 -2.69
CA SER A 139 -4.49 4.57 -3.14
C SER A 139 -4.24 4.65 -4.64
N ALA A 140 -4.44 5.86 -5.15
CA ALA A 140 -3.97 6.32 -6.45
C ALA A 140 -2.43 6.40 -6.50
N GLY A 141 -1.88 7.40 -7.19
CA GLY A 141 -0.44 7.58 -7.41
C GLY A 141 0.39 7.84 -6.15
N VAL A 142 1.65 8.20 -6.37
CA VAL A 142 2.68 8.29 -5.31
C VAL A 142 2.28 9.23 -4.18
N THR A 143 1.79 10.44 -4.49
CA THR A 143 1.41 11.43 -3.46
C THR A 143 0.19 10.97 -2.67
N ALA A 144 -0.80 10.37 -3.32
CA ALA A 144 -1.94 9.75 -2.67
C ALA A 144 -1.54 8.57 -1.76
N GLY A 145 -0.44 7.88 -2.11
CA GLY A 145 0.15 6.86 -1.23
C GLY A 145 0.76 7.44 0.04
N ILE A 146 1.27 8.68 -0.01
CA ILE A 146 1.71 9.41 1.20
C ILE A 146 0.50 9.75 2.07
N ASP A 147 -0.57 10.30 1.49
CA ASP A 147 -1.83 10.57 2.20
C ASP A 147 -2.38 9.30 2.88
N LEU A 148 -2.41 8.18 2.16
CA LEU A 148 -2.85 6.90 2.71
C LEU A 148 -1.96 6.45 3.86
N CYS A 149 -0.64 6.57 3.74
CA CYS A 149 0.28 6.22 4.83
C CYS A 149 0.12 7.13 6.06
N LEU A 150 -0.14 8.43 5.89
CA LEU A 150 -0.48 9.32 7.01
C LEU A 150 -1.78 8.89 7.69
N ARG A 151 -2.77 8.46 6.91
CA ARG A 151 -4.01 7.89 7.44
C ARG A 151 -3.78 6.57 8.19
N LEU A 152 -2.86 5.71 7.75
CA LEU A 152 -2.45 4.52 8.50
C LEU A 152 -1.84 4.92 9.86
N VAL A 153 -0.89 5.85 9.86
CA VAL A 153 -0.25 6.35 11.09
C VAL A 153 -1.27 6.96 12.04
N SER A 154 -2.20 7.77 11.54
CA SER A 154 -3.27 8.33 12.35
C SER A 154 -4.17 7.27 12.96
N ASN A 155 -4.42 6.17 12.24
CA ASN A 155 -5.26 5.06 12.70
C ASN A 155 -4.57 4.18 13.74
N ASP A 156 -3.24 4.07 13.70
CA ASP A 156 -2.48 3.18 14.58
C ASP A 156 -1.90 3.89 15.80
N CYS A 157 -1.44 5.12 15.63
CA CYS A 157 -0.68 5.87 16.63
C CYS A 157 -1.41 7.14 17.09
N GLY A 158 -2.59 7.41 16.53
CA GLY A 158 -3.39 8.59 16.83
C GLY A 158 -3.00 9.83 16.03
N HIS A 159 -3.85 10.85 16.15
CA HIS A 159 -3.79 12.06 15.35
C HIS A 159 -2.52 12.89 15.59
N THR A 160 -2.04 12.94 16.84
CA THR A 160 -0.87 13.75 17.22
C THR A 160 0.39 13.36 16.46
N LEU A 161 0.72 12.06 16.41
CA LEU A 161 1.89 11.58 15.66
C LEU A 161 1.72 11.79 14.16
N ALA A 162 0.52 11.53 13.62
CA ALA A 162 0.25 11.77 12.21
C ALA A 162 0.44 13.25 11.82
N LEU A 163 -0.01 14.19 12.67
CA LEU A 163 0.16 15.62 12.47
C LEU A 163 1.63 16.04 12.52
N ALA A 164 2.38 15.53 13.51
CA ALA A 164 3.82 15.75 13.59
C ALA A 164 4.53 15.22 12.33
N LEU A 165 4.15 14.03 11.87
CA LEU A 165 4.71 13.42 10.66
C LEU A 165 4.40 14.20 9.38
N ALA A 166 3.17 14.69 9.22
CA ALA A 166 2.83 15.52 8.07
C ALA A 166 3.62 16.83 8.06
N ARG A 167 3.79 17.47 9.22
CA ARG A 167 4.64 18.66 9.39
C ARG A 167 6.10 18.36 9.04
N TYR A 168 6.63 17.23 9.53
CA TYR A 168 7.99 16.79 9.25
C TYR A 168 8.22 16.56 7.74
N LEU A 169 7.25 15.96 7.05
CA LEU A 169 7.30 15.71 5.61
C LEU A 169 6.95 16.94 4.75
N VAL A 170 6.57 18.06 5.37
CA VAL A 170 6.13 19.29 4.70
C VAL A 170 4.95 19.03 3.73
N VAL A 171 3.96 18.29 4.20
CA VAL A 171 2.73 17.97 3.46
C VAL A 171 1.48 18.30 4.27
N PHE A 172 0.34 18.44 3.60
CA PHE A 172 -0.95 18.49 4.28
C PHE A 172 -1.21 17.17 5.03
N LEU A 173 -1.83 17.26 6.21
CA LEU A 173 -2.03 16.11 7.09
C LEU A 173 -2.76 14.96 6.39
N VAL A 174 -3.87 15.26 5.72
CA VAL A 174 -4.55 14.36 4.78
C VAL A 174 -5.33 15.25 3.82
N ARG A 175 -5.07 15.17 2.51
CA ARG A 175 -6.02 15.69 1.52
C ARG A 175 -7.32 14.87 1.60
N PRO A 176 -8.52 15.47 1.48
CA PRO A 176 -9.76 14.71 1.54
C PRO A 176 -9.72 13.54 0.56
N GLY A 177 -9.97 12.31 1.04
CA GLY A 177 -9.88 11.11 0.21
C GLY A 177 -10.74 11.18 -1.05
N SER A 178 -11.84 11.95 -1.01
CA SER A 178 -12.77 12.20 -2.12
C SER A 178 -12.29 13.23 -3.15
N GLN A 179 -11.12 13.85 -2.96
CA GLN A 179 -10.56 14.79 -3.93
C GLN A 179 -10.23 14.06 -5.23
N ALA A 180 -10.52 14.69 -6.38
CA ALA A 180 -10.14 14.18 -7.70
C ALA A 180 -8.62 13.99 -7.82
N GLN A 181 -8.20 12.91 -8.49
CA GLN A 181 -6.78 12.55 -8.63
C GLN A 181 -5.98 13.55 -9.49
N PHE A 182 -6.64 14.18 -10.45
CA PHE A 182 -6.08 15.17 -11.37
C PHE A 182 -7.14 16.27 -11.58
N SER A 183 -6.68 17.51 -11.74
CA SER A 183 -7.48 18.68 -12.11
C SER A 183 -7.39 18.94 -13.60
#